data_AF-A0AAU5ANR0-F1
#
_entry.id   AF-A0AAU5ANR0-F1
#
_cell.length_a   1.000
_cell.length_b   1.000
_cell.length_c   1.000
_cell.angle_alpha   90.00
_cell.angle_beta   90.00
_cell.angle_gamma   90.00
#
_symmetry.space_group_name_H-M   'P 1'
#
loop_
_entity.id
_entity.type
_entity.pdbx_description
1 polymer ?
#
loop_
_entity_poly.entity_id
_entity_poly.type
_entity_poly.pdbx_seq_one_letter_code
_entity_poly.pdbx_strand_id
1 'polypeptide(L)'
;MSAAEVIPGDLIALTPDDAGRACWYVVTHTLPETPETIRVTLRPPLGGTDHDEVLGRDRRVISACRRLNPGAIPHLVSDDLTGAEFREGDRVTSLRVVDPGADEVSYVRRWGVWHRDLDGSTDEVASDAEVRDWADAEHVVRHLPRPERATAAVGGPRRVVVTGLGAVTPLGVGVGELWRGLLEGRHGIRELDGEEFAELPVRVAGTVPVDPAELLPRAAARRMNRAAQFAVLAAREAWGDAGFVAGGTRESGLDPERIGISLGTILGDASILVGGDRKLRDKGPRAVSPLTTPMTVPSQASSQVSLDLHITGEARTVTAACASGTEAIGSAIDRIRYGRIDVALAGGAEAVVTPAIMASFAAMRALSTRGVVDGSSPSRPFGKDRDGFVNGEGAGVLVLEAEEHARARGARIYCEAAGWGLSADAHHMAAPDPSGAGVALAVRRAVRDAGGHVADVVHVNAHATATVEGDLAEAGALRAVFGRRNVPVTAIKGHLGHLQGAAGGVEAVATVLTLHHGVVPPTVGVGDADVDDAIGLDVVTGVGRELPGGGDLALSNSFGFGGHNAVLALRRVG
;
A
#
# COMPACT_ATOMS: atom_id res chain seq x y z
N MET A 1 -14.21 38.35 -44.35
CA MET A 1 -14.37 38.14 -45.81
C MET A 1 -15.78 37.65 -46.09
N SER A 2 -16.27 37.69 -47.33
CA SER A 2 -17.56 37.06 -47.64
C SER A 2 -17.39 35.54 -47.80
N ALA A 3 -18.44 34.76 -47.57
CA ALA A 3 -18.43 33.31 -47.77
C ALA A 3 -18.10 32.94 -49.23
N ALA A 4 -18.46 33.79 -50.20
CA ALA A 4 -18.12 33.60 -51.61
C ALA A 4 -16.61 33.66 -51.92
N GLU A 5 -15.81 34.27 -51.04
CA GLU A 5 -14.35 34.39 -51.20
C GLU A 5 -13.57 33.24 -50.54
N VAL A 6 -14.26 32.38 -49.80
CA VAL A 6 -13.65 31.27 -49.06
C VAL A 6 -13.19 30.20 -50.03
N ILE A 7 -11.98 29.69 -49.84
CA ILE A 7 -11.40 28.61 -50.65
C ILE A 7 -10.83 27.49 -49.77
N PRO A 8 -10.64 26.28 -50.31
CA PRO A 8 -9.94 25.21 -49.60
C PRO A 8 -8.57 25.66 -49.06
N GLY A 9 -8.31 25.39 -47.79
CA GLY A 9 -7.11 25.80 -47.06
C GLY A 9 -7.27 27.08 -46.24
N ASP A 10 -8.44 27.72 -46.24
CA ASP A 10 -8.72 28.83 -45.33
C ASP A 10 -9.08 28.31 -43.93
N LEU A 11 -8.45 28.87 -42.89
CA LEU A 11 -8.85 28.67 -41.49
C LEU A 11 -9.84 29.77 -41.12
N ILE A 12 -11.09 29.39 -40.87
CA ILE A 12 -12.20 30.31 -40.66
C ILE A 12 -12.95 30.05 -39.36
N ALA A 13 -13.60 31.09 -38.87
CA ALA A 13 -14.66 31.02 -37.89
C ALA A 13 -15.94 31.58 -38.53
N LEU A 14 -17.07 30.90 -38.34
CA LEU A 14 -18.34 31.18 -39.03
C LEU A 14 -18.99 32.49 -38.55
N THR A 15 -18.68 32.90 -37.32
CA THR A 15 -19.13 34.14 -36.71
C THR A 15 -18.02 34.81 -35.89
N PRO A 16 -18.16 36.09 -35.52
CA PRO A 16 -17.25 36.74 -34.58
C PRO A 16 -17.22 36.09 -33.19
N ASP A 17 -18.33 35.50 -32.75
CA ASP A 17 -18.41 34.80 -31.48
C ASP A 17 -17.60 33.50 -31.49
N ASP A 18 -17.68 32.74 -32.58
CA ASP A 18 -16.88 31.51 -32.78
C ASP A 18 -15.38 31.82 -32.71
N ALA A 19 -14.94 32.93 -33.33
CA ALA A 19 -13.56 33.37 -33.23
C ALA A 19 -13.17 33.73 -31.79
N GLY A 20 -14.09 34.32 -31.02
CA GLY A 20 -13.89 34.63 -29.60
C GLY A 20 -13.79 33.39 -28.71
N ARG A 21 -14.47 32.30 -29.06
CA ARG A 21 -14.45 31.00 -28.36
C ARG A 21 -13.39 30.02 -28.89
N ALA A 22 -12.52 30.51 -29.79
CA ALA A 22 -11.52 29.72 -30.51
C ALA A 22 -12.10 28.54 -31.31
N CYS A 23 -13.34 28.63 -31.79
CA CYS A 23 -13.91 27.63 -32.71
C CYS A 23 -13.47 27.93 -34.14
N TRP A 24 -12.49 27.18 -34.63
CA TRP A 24 -11.92 27.34 -35.96
C TRP A 24 -12.12 26.09 -36.81
N TYR A 25 -12.21 26.29 -38.12
CA TYR A 25 -12.35 25.23 -39.10
C TYR A 25 -11.47 25.51 -40.32
N VAL A 26 -10.79 24.49 -40.80
CA VAL A 26 -10.13 24.49 -42.10
C VAL A 26 -11.14 24.11 -43.16
N VAL A 27 -11.31 24.95 -44.17
CA VAL A 27 -12.16 24.65 -45.32
C VAL A 27 -11.45 23.61 -46.19
N THR A 28 -12.09 22.47 -46.42
CA THR A 28 -11.51 21.38 -47.22
C THR A 28 -12.07 21.35 -48.64
N HIS A 29 -13.32 21.77 -48.81
CA HIS A 29 -13.99 21.84 -50.09
C HIS A 29 -14.99 23.00 -50.14
N THR A 30 -15.26 23.52 -51.34
CA THR A 30 -16.25 24.57 -51.57
C THR A 30 -16.99 24.28 -52.87
N LEU A 31 -18.32 24.25 -52.83
CA LEU A 31 -19.17 23.98 -53.99
C LEU A 31 -20.28 25.04 -54.10
N PRO A 32 -20.41 25.75 -55.23
CA PRO A 32 -21.59 26.59 -55.47
C PRO A 32 -22.86 25.73 -55.48
N GLU A 33 -23.82 26.03 -54.61
CA GLU A 33 -25.08 25.25 -54.51
C GLU A 33 -26.22 25.95 -55.27
N THR A 34 -26.33 27.27 -55.12
CA THR A 34 -27.26 28.13 -55.88
C THR A 34 -26.55 29.43 -56.27
N PRO A 35 -27.15 30.33 -57.08
CA PRO A 35 -26.59 31.66 -57.30
C PRO A 35 -26.38 32.47 -56.02
N GLU A 36 -27.17 32.21 -54.98
CA GLU A 36 -27.18 32.93 -53.70
C GLU A 36 -26.40 32.21 -52.58
N THR A 37 -26.16 30.90 -52.68
CA THR A 37 -25.54 30.09 -51.62
C THR A 37 -24.30 29.30 -52.07
N ILE A 38 -23.39 29.06 -51.12
CA ILE A 38 -22.21 28.21 -51.28
C ILE A 38 -22.19 27.16 -50.17
N ARG A 39 -21.92 25.91 -50.53
CA ARG A 39 -21.64 24.84 -49.59
C ARG A 39 -20.15 24.80 -49.30
N VAL A 40 -19.79 24.80 -48.03
CA VAL A 40 -18.41 24.67 -47.57
C VAL A 40 -18.28 23.43 -46.71
N THR A 41 -17.29 22.58 -47.02
CA THR A 41 -16.94 21.44 -46.17
C THR A 41 -15.89 21.91 -45.17
N LEU A 42 -16.20 21.75 -43.89
CA LEU A 42 -15.44 22.28 -42.76
C LEU A 42 -14.81 21.12 -41.97
N ARG A 43 -13.50 21.23 -41.71
CA ARG A 43 -12.75 20.30 -40.88
C ARG A 43 -12.17 21.01 -39.65
N PRO A 44 -12.30 20.45 -38.44
CA PRO A 44 -11.59 20.99 -37.27
C PRO A 44 -10.05 20.96 -37.43
N PRO A 45 -9.32 21.97 -36.96
CA PRO A 45 -7.87 22.13 -37.15
C PRO A 45 -7.02 21.02 -36.52
N LEU A 46 -7.46 20.41 -35.42
CA LEU A 46 -6.74 19.29 -34.79
C LEU A 46 -7.16 17.91 -35.34
N GLY A 47 -8.07 17.91 -36.32
CA GLY A 47 -8.64 16.73 -36.93
C GLY A 47 -9.95 16.31 -36.26
N GLY A 48 -10.91 15.84 -37.04
CA GLY A 48 -12.27 15.55 -36.58
C GLY A 48 -13.14 15.11 -37.74
N THR A 49 -14.45 15.06 -37.52
CA THR A 49 -15.41 14.72 -38.57
C THR A 49 -15.71 15.94 -39.44
N ASP A 50 -15.60 15.77 -40.75
CA ASP A 50 -15.98 16.80 -41.71
C ASP A 50 -17.50 16.99 -41.69
N HIS A 51 -17.95 18.23 -41.78
CA HIS A 51 -19.36 18.54 -41.98
C HIS A 51 -19.53 19.63 -43.03
N ASP A 52 -20.68 19.60 -43.69
CA ASP A 52 -21.04 20.59 -44.70
C ASP A 52 -21.89 21.70 -44.07
N GLU A 53 -21.58 22.94 -44.42
CA GLU A 53 -22.35 24.13 -44.05
C GLU A 53 -22.78 24.88 -45.32
N VAL A 54 -24.04 25.30 -45.36
CA VAL A 54 -24.59 26.08 -46.49
C VAL A 54 -24.68 27.54 -46.08
N LEU A 55 -23.86 28.37 -46.69
CA LEU A 55 -23.74 29.79 -46.36
C LEU A 55 -24.30 30.66 -47.49
N GLY A 56 -25.02 31.72 -47.12
CA GLY A 56 -25.31 32.80 -48.07
C GLY A 56 -24.00 33.44 -48.55
N ARG A 57 -23.87 33.70 -49.85
CA ARG A 57 -22.62 34.20 -50.46
C ARG A 57 -22.17 35.55 -49.90
N ASP A 58 -23.10 36.36 -49.41
CA ASP A 58 -22.89 37.65 -48.75
C ASP A 58 -22.59 37.55 -47.25
N ARG A 59 -22.79 36.38 -46.62
CA ARG A 59 -22.50 36.13 -45.21
C ARG A 59 -21.03 36.43 -44.93
N ARG A 60 -20.75 37.18 -43.85
CA ARG A 60 -19.38 37.46 -43.43
C ARG A 60 -18.86 36.33 -42.54
N VAL A 61 -17.64 35.89 -42.81
CA VAL A 61 -16.86 34.96 -41.97
C VAL A 61 -15.53 35.61 -41.57
N ILE A 62 -14.94 35.12 -40.47
CA ILE A 62 -13.60 35.52 -40.02
C ILE A 62 -12.60 34.52 -40.57
N SER A 63 -11.47 35.00 -41.09
CA SER A 63 -10.36 34.15 -41.53
C SER A 63 -9.12 34.53 -40.73
N ALA A 64 -8.50 33.55 -40.08
CA ALA A 64 -7.26 33.73 -39.32
C ALA A 64 -6.03 33.41 -40.17
N CYS A 65 -6.14 32.45 -41.08
CA CYS A 65 -5.06 32.02 -41.96
C CYS A 65 -5.63 31.59 -43.31
N ARG A 66 -4.79 31.64 -44.36
CA ARG A 66 -5.13 31.19 -45.71
C ARG A 66 -4.04 30.26 -46.22
N ARG A 67 -4.40 29.36 -47.14
CA ARG A 67 -3.49 28.41 -47.82
C ARG A 67 -2.83 27.39 -46.89
N LEU A 68 -3.53 26.96 -45.84
CA LEU A 68 -3.17 25.72 -45.15
C LEU A 68 -3.28 24.56 -46.14
N ASN A 69 -2.42 23.55 -46.01
CA ASN A 69 -2.56 22.30 -46.75
C ASN A 69 -3.69 21.48 -46.10
N PRO A 70 -4.89 21.36 -46.72
CA PRO A 70 -6.00 20.64 -46.10
C PRO A 70 -5.69 19.15 -45.90
N GLY A 71 -4.84 18.59 -46.77
CA GLY A 71 -4.39 17.19 -46.67
C GLY A 71 -3.41 16.92 -45.53
N ALA A 72 -2.87 17.96 -44.88
CA ALA A 72 -2.03 17.81 -43.69
C ALA A 72 -2.83 17.83 -42.38
N ILE A 73 -4.14 18.14 -42.44
CA ILE A 73 -5.00 18.14 -41.26
C ILE A 73 -5.41 16.68 -40.95
N PRO A 74 -5.11 16.16 -39.75
CA PRO A 74 -5.45 14.80 -39.37
C PRO A 74 -6.95 14.51 -39.54
N HIS A 75 -7.30 13.25 -39.81
CA HIS A 75 -8.69 12.81 -39.78
C HIS A 75 -8.87 11.93 -38.53
N LEU A 76 -9.32 12.56 -37.45
CA LEU A 76 -9.59 11.89 -36.18
C LEU A 76 -11.08 11.56 -36.11
N VAL A 77 -11.39 10.35 -35.67
CA VAL A 77 -12.76 9.90 -35.40
C VAL A 77 -12.85 9.48 -33.95
N SER A 78 -14.00 9.75 -33.34
CA SER A 78 -14.30 9.27 -31.99
C SER A 78 -14.54 7.77 -31.99
N ASP A 79 -14.20 7.11 -30.90
CA ASP A 79 -14.63 5.74 -30.67
C ASP A 79 -16.18 5.69 -30.54
N ASP A 80 -16.80 4.62 -31.06
CA ASP A 80 -18.22 4.38 -30.87
C ASP A 80 -18.48 3.77 -29.49
N LEU A 81 -19.06 4.57 -28.60
CA LEU A 81 -19.32 4.19 -27.20
C LEU A 81 -20.74 3.65 -26.98
N THR A 82 -21.58 3.58 -28.02
CA THR A 82 -23.00 3.22 -27.92
C THR A 82 -23.20 1.82 -27.35
N GLY A 83 -22.29 0.89 -27.67
CA GLY A 83 -22.29 -0.50 -27.20
C GLY A 83 -21.18 -0.84 -26.19
N ALA A 84 -20.39 0.15 -25.75
CA ALA A 84 -19.27 -0.10 -24.85
C ALA A 84 -19.75 -0.44 -23.42
N GLU A 85 -19.28 -1.58 -22.91
CA GLU A 85 -19.42 -1.92 -21.49
C GLU A 85 -18.28 -1.28 -20.71
N PHE A 86 -18.59 -0.23 -19.95
CA PHE A 86 -17.59 0.49 -19.19
C PHE A 86 -17.24 -0.24 -17.89
N ARG A 87 -15.94 -0.48 -17.68
CA ARG A 87 -15.40 -1.14 -16.49
C ARG A 87 -14.77 -0.12 -15.55
N GLU A 88 -14.69 -0.45 -14.27
CA GLU A 88 -13.93 0.34 -13.30
C GLU A 88 -12.45 0.38 -13.67
N GLY A 89 -11.89 1.59 -13.75
CA GLY A 89 -10.51 1.83 -14.19
C GLY A 89 -10.35 2.05 -15.70
N ASP A 90 -11.42 1.96 -16.49
CA ASP A 90 -11.38 2.42 -17.88
C ASP A 90 -11.01 3.89 -17.96
N ARG A 91 -10.28 4.26 -19.01
CA ARG A 91 -9.94 5.65 -19.30
C ARG A 91 -10.67 6.13 -20.54
N VAL A 92 -11.16 7.36 -20.51
CA VAL A 92 -11.69 8.04 -21.68
C VAL A 92 -10.95 9.36 -21.81
N THR A 93 -10.47 9.68 -23.00
CA THR A 93 -9.90 11.00 -23.28
C THR A 93 -10.80 11.78 -24.20
N SER A 94 -10.88 13.09 -23.99
CA SER A 94 -11.65 14.02 -24.84
C SER A 94 -10.74 15.17 -25.26
N LEU A 95 -10.75 15.49 -26.54
CA LEU A 95 -9.99 16.59 -27.14
C LEU A 95 -10.95 17.48 -27.93
N ARG A 96 -10.95 18.79 -27.66
CA ARG A 96 -11.77 19.77 -28.38
C ARG A 96 -11.08 20.20 -29.67
N VAL A 97 -11.42 19.55 -30.77
CA VAL A 97 -10.65 19.60 -32.01
C VAL A 97 -10.81 20.89 -32.84
N VAL A 98 -11.83 21.68 -32.52
CA VAL A 98 -12.10 23.00 -33.10
C VAL A 98 -11.22 24.10 -32.53
N ASP A 99 -10.63 23.87 -31.35
CA ASP A 99 -9.71 24.80 -30.69
C ASP A 99 -8.26 24.37 -30.97
N PRO A 100 -7.49 25.15 -31.76
CA PRO A 100 -6.09 24.85 -32.07
C PRO A 100 -5.17 24.76 -30.84
N GLY A 101 -5.59 25.30 -29.70
CA GLY A 101 -4.85 25.28 -28.44
C GLY A 101 -5.38 24.28 -27.41
N ALA A 102 -6.33 23.41 -27.78
CA ALA A 102 -6.93 22.47 -26.84
C ALA A 102 -5.94 21.44 -26.29
N ASP A 103 -6.02 21.21 -24.99
CA ASP A 103 -5.36 20.10 -24.31
C ASP A 103 -6.29 18.87 -24.27
N GLU A 104 -5.71 17.68 -24.43
CA GLU A 104 -6.43 16.42 -24.23
C GLU A 104 -6.76 16.24 -22.74
N VAL A 105 -8.05 16.08 -22.43
CA VAL A 105 -8.52 15.86 -21.07
C VAL A 105 -8.78 14.37 -20.86
N SER A 106 -8.13 13.78 -19.86
CA SER A 106 -8.36 12.39 -19.47
C SER A 106 -9.43 12.30 -18.39
N TYR A 107 -10.23 11.25 -18.45
CA TYR A 107 -11.16 10.81 -17.42
C TYR A 107 -10.90 9.35 -17.09
N VAL A 108 -11.08 8.99 -15.83
CA VAL A 108 -10.98 7.61 -15.34
C VAL A 108 -12.30 7.24 -14.70
N ARG A 109 -12.88 6.11 -15.10
CA ARG A 109 -14.11 5.59 -14.48
C ARG A 109 -13.79 5.06 -13.09
N ARG A 110 -14.42 5.64 -12.07
CA ARG A 110 -14.33 5.23 -10.67
C ARG A 110 -15.72 5.32 -10.03
N TRP A 111 -16.18 4.23 -9.43
CA TRP A 111 -17.46 4.14 -8.70
C TRP A 111 -18.70 4.43 -9.55
N GLY A 112 -18.73 3.92 -10.79
CA GLY A 112 -19.86 4.09 -11.70
C GLY A 112 -19.96 5.49 -12.34
N VAL A 113 -18.98 6.36 -12.09
CA VAL A 113 -18.90 7.71 -12.66
C VAL A 113 -17.48 7.98 -13.17
N TRP A 114 -17.34 8.96 -14.06
CA TRP A 114 -16.09 9.34 -14.69
C TRP A 114 -15.53 10.57 -14.00
N HIS A 115 -14.26 10.49 -13.58
CA HIS A 115 -13.56 11.60 -12.93
C HIS A 115 -12.46 12.12 -13.81
N ARG A 116 -12.36 13.45 -13.93
CA ARG A 116 -11.25 14.08 -14.64
C ARG A 116 -9.90 13.72 -13.98
N ASP A 117 -8.99 13.17 -14.76
CA ASP A 117 -7.66 12.74 -14.37
C ASP A 117 -6.71 13.95 -14.40
N LEU A 118 -6.85 14.80 -13.38
CA LEU A 118 -5.85 15.79 -13.01
C LEU A 118 -5.25 15.37 -11.68
N ASP A 119 -3.97 15.70 -11.47
CA ASP A 119 -3.19 15.44 -10.25
C ASP A 119 -3.74 16.14 -8.97
N GLY A 120 -5.04 16.03 -8.69
CA GLY A 120 -5.62 16.42 -7.40
C GLY A 120 -6.96 17.16 -7.39
N SER A 121 -7.57 17.57 -8.52
CA SER A 121 -8.89 18.24 -8.48
C SER A 121 -10.03 17.30 -8.90
N THR A 122 -10.88 16.93 -7.95
CA THR A 122 -11.97 15.95 -8.11
C THR A 122 -13.32 16.57 -8.52
N ASP A 123 -13.35 17.83 -8.92
CA ASP A 123 -14.62 18.59 -8.97
C ASP A 123 -15.46 18.40 -10.24
N GLU A 124 -14.89 17.83 -11.31
CA GLU A 124 -15.61 17.50 -12.54
C GLU A 124 -15.87 15.99 -12.65
N VAL A 125 -17.16 15.63 -12.62
CA VAL A 125 -17.64 14.25 -12.67
C VAL A 125 -18.65 14.13 -13.82
N ALA A 126 -18.64 13.01 -14.53
CA ALA A 126 -19.61 12.69 -15.58
C ALA A 126 -20.18 11.28 -15.42
N SER A 127 -21.41 11.08 -15.88
CA SER A 127 -22.11 9.81 -15.93
C SER A 127 -21.75 9.02 -17.19
N ASP A 128 -22.03 7.71 -17.18
CA ASP A 128 -21.87 6.85 -18.37
C ASP A 128 -22.74 7.31 -19.56
N ALA A 129 -23.82 8.07 -19.33
CA ALA A 129 -24.62 8.67 -20.40
C ALA A 129 -23.89 9.89 -21.00
N GLU A 130 -23.42 10.80 -20.14
CA GLU A 130 -22.67 11.98 -20.57
C GLU A 130 -21.38 11.60 -21.32
N VAL A 131 -20.67 10.57 -20.87
CA VAL A 131 -19.45 10.09 -21.56
C VAL A 131 -19.75 9.52 -22.94
N ARG A 132 -20.91 8.87 -23.13
CA ARG A 132 -21.33 8.40 -24.46
C ARG A 132 -21.67 9.56 -25.40
N ASP A 133 -22.10 10.68 -24.85
CA ASP A 133 -22.51 11.86 -25.60
C ASP A 133 -21.35 12.86 -25.86
N TRP A 134 -20.14 12.61 -25.36
CA TRP A 134 -18.98 13.50 -25.55
C TRP A 134 -18.44 13.54 -26.99
N ALA A 135 -18.85 12.62 -27.85
CA ALA A 135 -18.40 12.55 -29.23
C ALA A 135 -19.32 13.37 -30.14
N ASP A 136 -18.81 14.45 -30.74
CA ASP A 136 -19.53 15.27 -31.70
C ASP A 136 -18.59 15.92 -32.74
N ALA A 137 -19.09 16.91 -33.48
CA ALA A 137 -18.27 17.63 -34.48
C ALA A 137 -17.19 18.53 -33.86
N GLU A 138 -17.28 18.86 -32.57
CA GLU A 138 -16.32 19.69 -31.83
C GLU A 138 -15.32 18.88 -30.99
N HIS A 139 -15.64 17.64 -30.62
CA HIS A 139 -14.82 16.80 -29.75
C HIS A 139 -14.53 15.42 -30.33
N VAL A 140 -13.29 14.97 -30.13
CA VAL A 140 -12.90 13.58 -30.38
C VAL A 140 -12.69 12.86 -29.05
N VAL A 141 -13.29 11.68 -28.92
CA VAL A 141 -13.23 10.84 -27.72
C VAL A 141 -12.50 9.54 -28.01
N ARG A 142 -11.64 9.09 -27.08
CA ARG A 142 -11.02 7.77 -27.12
C ARG A 142 -11.33 6.99 -25.86
N HIS A 143 -11.84 5.77 -25.99
CA HIS A 143 -12.01 4.82 -24.90
C HIS A 143 -10.82 3.88 -24.84
N LEU A 144 -10.08 3.97 -23.76
CA LEU A 144 -8.96 3.13 -23.40
C LEU A 144 -9.46 2.16 -22.32
N PRO A 145 -9.99 0.99 -22.72
CA PRO A 145 -10.45 -0.01 -21.76
C PRO A 145 -9.29 -0.41 -20.85
N ARG A 146 -9.60 -0.67 -19.58
CA ARG A 146 -8.64 -1.21 -18.63
C ARG A 146 -8.02 -2.47 -19.25
N PRO A 147 -6.68 -2.55 -19.38
CA PRO A 147 -6.05 -3.70 -20.00
C PRO A 147 -6.48 -4.97 -19.26
N GLU A 148 -6.99 -5.95 -20.01
CA GLU A 148 -7.17 -7.30 -19.48
C GLU A 148 -5.81 -7.82 -19.05
N ARG A 149 -5.75 -8.47 -17.89
CA ARG A 149 -4.50 -9.02 -17.35
C ARG A 149 -3.89 -9.95 -18.41
N ALA A 150 -2.84 -9.48 -19.07
CA ALA A 150 -1.97 -10.36 -19.83
C ALA A 150 -1.32 -11.32 -18.83
N THR A 151 -1.55 -12.62 -19.00
CA THR A 151 -0.65 -13.63 -18.44
C THR A 151 0.75 -13.25 -18.88
N ALA A 152 1.63 -12.93 -17.91
CA ALA A 152 2.93 -12.32 -18.18
C ALA A 152 3.64 -13.02 -19.35
N ALA A 153 4.03 -12.23 -20.36
CA ALA A 153 4.85 -12.72 -21.46
C ALA A 153 6.16 -13.31 -20.90
N VAL A 154 6.70 -14.31 -21.59
CA VAL A 154 8.03 -14.87 -21.32
C VAL A 154 9.05 -13.72 -21.33
N GLY A 155 9.59 -13.36 -20.15
CA GLY A 155 10.54 -12.26 -19.98
C GLY A 155 10.11 -11.13 -19.02
N GLY A 156 8.89 -11.13 -18.48
CA GLY A 156 8.46 -10.19 -17.43
C GLY A 156 8.92 -10.59 -16.01
N PRO A 157 8.86 -9.66 -15.02
CA PRO A 157 9.16 -9.98 -13.62
C PRO A 157 8.23 -11.08 -13.08
N ARG A 158 8.78 -12.01 -12.30
CA ARG A 158 8.08 -13.18 -11.76
C ARG A 158 7.00 -12.75 -10.78
N ARG A 159 5.85 -13.43 -10.77
CA ARG A 159 4.81 -13.20 -9.75
C ARG A 159 5.25 -13.79 -8.42
N VAL A 160 4.90 -13.12 -7.33
CA VAL A 160 5.29 -13.51 -5.97
C VAL A 160 4.03 -13.81 -5.18
N VAL A 161 3.99 -14.97 -4.55
CA VAL A 161 2.84 -15.45 -3.78
C VAL A 161 3.24 -15.73 -2.34
N VAL A 162 2.27 -15.66 -1.43
CA VAL A 162 2.44 -16.05 -0.04
C VAL A 162 1.98 -17.49 0.12
N THR A 163 2.88 -18.38 0.54
CA THR A 163 2.58 -19.82 0.69
C THR A 163 2.58 -20.30 2.14
N GLY A 164 3.21 -19.56 3.06
CA GLY A 164 3.25 -19.91 4.48
C GLY A 164 3.24 -18.70 5.41
N LEU A 165 2.68 -18.88 6.60
CA LEU A 165 2.52 -17.85 7.62
C LEU A 165 3.05 -18.32 8.99
N GLY A 166 3.70 -17.42 9.73
CA GLY A 166 4.16 -17.70 11.09
C GLY A 166 4.10 -16.47 11.98
N ALA A 167 3.72 -16.65 13.26
CA ALA A 167 3.55 -15.54 14.18
C ALA A 167 3.85 -15.91 15.65
N VAL A 168 4.51 -15.00 16.34
CA VAL A 168 4.68 -15.00 17.80
C VAL A 168 4.28 -13.63 18.30
N THR A 169 3.21 -13.54 19.07
CA THR A 169 2.58 -12.25 19.41
C THR A 169 2.16 -12.18 20.87
N PRO A 170 1.77 -11.00 21.36
CA PRO A 170 1.18 -10.86 22.69
C PRO A 170 -0.14 -11.61 22.91
N LEU A 171 -0.89 -11.92 21.84
CA LEU A 171 -2.06 -12.81 21.95
C LEU A 171 -1.66 -14.27 22.17
N GLY A 172 -0.45 -14.65 21.75
CA GLY A 172 0.09 -15.98 21.92
C GLY A 172 1.01 -16.41 20.76
N VAL A 173 1.49 -17.65 20.87
CA VAL A 173 2.36 -18.29 19.88
C VAL A 173 1.49 -19.01 18.85
N GLY A 174 1.69 -18.69 17.58
CA GLY A 174 1.04 -19.31 16.45
C GLY A 174 0.07 -18.40 15.71
N VAL A 175 -0.02 -18.57 14.39
CA VAL A 175 -0.94 -17.85 13.49
C VAL A 175 -2.40 -18.09 13.88
N GLY A 176 -2.72 -19.32 14.29
CA GLY A 176 -4.08 -19.66 14.72
C GLY A 176 -4.52 -18.92 15.99
N GLU A 177 -3.60 -18.73 16.95
CA GLU A 177 -3.88 -17.98 18.18
C GLU A 177 -4.01 -16.48 17.90
N LEU A 178 -3.12 -15.93 17.07
CA LEU A 178 -3.22 -14.56 16.58
C LEU A 178 -4.59 -14.32 15.93
N TRP A 179 -4.95 -15.13 14.92
CA TRP A 179 -6.19 -14.92 14.17
C TRP A 179 -7.44 -15.02 15.03
N ARG A 180 -7.51 -16.06 15.86
CA ARG A 180 -8.62 -16.24 16.79
C ARG A 180 -8.74 -15.06 17.75
N GLY A 181 -7.64 -14.59 18.34
CA GLY A 181 -7.66 -13.48 19.27
C GLY A 181 -8.04 -12.14 18.63
N LEU A 182 -7.65 -11.91 17.37
CA LEU A 182 -8.10 -10.74 16.61
C LEU A 182 -9.63 -10.76 16.43
N LEU A 183 -10.20 -11.89 15.97
CA LEU A 183 -11.64 -12.00 15.72
C LEU A 183 -12.48 -11.96 17.01
N GLU A 184 -11.97 -12.51 18.10
CA GLU A 184 -12.61 -12.49 19.42
C GLU A 184 -12.52 -11.14 20.13
N GLY A 185 -11.77 -10.16 19.57
CA GLY A 185 -11.60 -8.86 20.20
C GLY A 185 -10.70 -8.88 21.45
N ARG A 186 -9.84 -9.88 21.62
CA ARG A 186 -8.91 -9.98 22.77
C ARG A 186 -7.72 -9.06 22.60
N HIS A 187 -7.07 -8.65 23.70
CA HIS A 187 -5.76 -8.01 23.66
C HIS A 187 -4.73 -8.77 24.51
N GLY A 188 -3.47 -8.70 24.12
CA GLY A 188 -2.31 -9.28 24.81
C GLY A 188 -1.51 -8.29 25.66
N ILE A 189 -2.02 -7.08 25.83
CA ILE A 189 -1.38 -6.04 26.66
C ILE A 189 -1.61 -6.34 28.14
N ARG A 190 -0.53 -6.28 28.93
CA ARG A 190 -0.53 -6.53 30.38
C ARG A 190 0.34 -5.53 31.14
N GLU A 191 0.17 -5.48 32.46
CA GLU A 191 1.13 -4.81 33.34
C GLU A 191 2.46 -5.57 33.35
N LEU A 192 3.56 -4.83 33.45
CA LEU A 192 4.92 -5.33 33.51
C LEU A 192 5.27 -5.69 34.95
N ASP A 193 5.59 -6.95 35.17
CA ASP A 193 6.07 -7.48 36.44
C ASP A 193 7.58 -7.27 36.59
N GLY A 194 8.06 -7.12 37.84
CA GLY A 194 9.49 -7.05 38.18
C GLY A 194 9.90 -5.75 38.86
N GLU A 195 10.85 -5.84 39.80
CA GLU A 195 11.36 -4.67 40.54
C GLU A 195 12.02 -3.64 39.61
N GLU A 196 12.59 -4.10 38.48
CA GLU A 196 13.24 -3.23 37.50
C GLU A 196 12.26 -2.32 36.72
N PHE A 197 10.96 -2.61 36.75
CA PHE A 197 9.92 -1.78 36.14
C PHE A 197 9.16 -0.93 37.17
N ALA A 198 9.36 -1.16 38.47
CA ALA A 198 8.52 -0.59 39.53
C ALA A 198 8.50 0.94 39.56
N GLU A 199 9.65 1.58 39.31
CA GLU A 199 9.82 3.04 39.30
C GLU A 199 9.52 3.69 37.94
N LEU A 200 9.13 2.92 36.92
CA LEU A 200 8.81 3.47 35.61
C LEU A 200 7.45 4.18 35.64
N PRO A 201 7.33 5.34 34.95
CA PRO A 201 6.06 6.07 34.87
C PRO A 201 4.99 5.35 34.04
N VAL A 202 5.39 4.44 33.14
CA VAL A 202 4.49 3.60 32.33
C VAL A 202 4.94 2.15 32.47
N ARG A 203 4.00 1.27 32.81
CA ARG A 203 4.26 -0.15 33.10
C ARG A 203 3.35 -1.10 32.34
N VAL A 204 2.78 -0.69 31.21
CA VAL A 204 1.96 -1.57 30.37
C VAL A 204 2.68 -1.87 29.05
N ALA A 205 2.61 -3.12 28.59
CA ALA A 205 3.17 -3.52 27.31
C ALA A 205 2.50 -4.78 26.75
N GLY A 206 2.52 -4.92 25.43
CA GLY A 206 2.20 -6.16 24.73
C GLY A 206 3.38 -7.11 24.76
N THR A 207 3.37 -8.06 25.69
CA THR A 207 4.45 -9.05 25.85
C THR A 207 3.97 -10.42 25.39
N VAL A 208 4.88 -11.28 24.92
CA VAL A 208 4.55 -12.66 24.52
C VAL A 208 4.27 -13.50 25.79
N PRO A 209 3.15 -14.24 25.90
CA PRO A 209 2.67 -14.84 27.16
C PRO A 209 3.50 -16.00 27.69
N VAL A 210 4.48 -16.46 26.93
CA VAL A 210 5.37 -17.57 27.28
C VAL A 210 6.82 -17.15 27.07
N ASP A 211 7.75 -17.80 27.78
CA ASP A 211 9.18 -17.64 27.48
C ASP A 211 9.51 -18.43 26.19
N PRO A 212 9.88 -17.77 25.08
CA PRO A 212 10.22 -18.45 23.83
C PRO A 212 11.44 -19.39 23.97
N ALA A 213 12.30 -19.20 24.99
CA ALA A 213 13.42 -20.10 25.24
C ALA A 213 12.95 -21.51 25.68
N GLU A 214 11.78 -21.63 26.31
CA GLU A 214 11.20 -22.91 26.74
C GLU A 214 10.66 -23.74 25.55
N LEU A 215 10.39 -23.07 24.42
CA LEU A 215 9.88 -23.70 23.20
C LEU A 215 11.01 -24.17 22.26
N LEU A 216 12.26 -23.94 22.64
CA LEU A 216 13.44 -24.22 21.83
C LEU A 216 14.37 -25.24 22.52
N PRO A 217 15.14 -26.03 21.75
CA PRO A 217 16.20 -26.84 22.34
C PRO A 217 17.15 -25.98 23.15
N ARG A 218 17.38 -26.35 24.42
CA ARG A 218 18.15 -25.54 25.39
C ARG A 218 19.52 -25.08 24.88
N ALA A 219 20.19 -25.90 24.07
CA ALA A 219 21.50 -25.57 23.49
C ALA A 219 21.41 -24.42 22.47
N ALA A 220 20.33 -24.38 21.67
CA ALA A 220 20.08 -23.34 20.68
C ALA A 220 19.61 -22.04 21.36
N ALA A 221 18.62 -22.13 22.27
CA ALA A 221 18.05 -20.97 22.96
C ALA A 221 19.11 -20.10 23.65
N ARG A 222 20.13 -20.72 24.26
CA ARG A 222 21.24 -20.04 24.96
C ARG A 222 22.17 -19.21 24.05
N ARG A 223 22.07 -19.37 22.73
CA ARG A 223 22.88 -18.66 21.72
C ARG A 223 22.04 -17.66 20.92
N MET A 224 20.76 -17.50 21.28
CA MET A 224 19.79 -16.63 20.62
C MET A 224 19.36 -15.56 21.61
N ASN A 225 19.30 -14.31 21.17
CA ASN A 225 18.62 -13.25 21.93
C ASN A 225 17.10 -13.45 21.81
N ARG A 226 16.30 -12.74 22.61
CA ARG A 226 14.85 -12.98 22.68
C ARG A 226 14.15 -12.75 21.34
N ALA A 227 14.53 -11.70 20.61
CA ALA A 227 14.00 -11.43 19.27
C ALA A 227 14.31 -12.55 18.26
N ALA A 228 15.51 -13.12 18.31
CA ALA A 228 15.88 -14.23 17.45
C ALA A 228 15.15 -15.52 17.81
N GLN A 229 14.85 -15.75 19.09
CA GLN A 229 14.00 -16.87 19.51
C GLN A 229 12.60 -16.73 18.93
N PHE A 230 12.00 -15.53 18.98
CA PHE A 230 10.72 -15.25 18.29
C PHE A 230 10.81 -15.48 16.79
N ALA A 231 11.87 -14.97 16.15
CA ALA A 231 12.07 -15.11 14.71
C ALA A 231 12.17 -16.59 14.27
N VAL A 232 12.94 -17.41 14.99
CA VAL A 232 13.08 -18.84 14.69
C VAL A 232 11.77 -19.59 14.87
N LEU A 233 11.02 -19.30 15.94
CA LEU A 233 9.71 -19.93 16.16
C LEU A 233 8.72 -19.56 15.06
N ALA A 234 8.59 -18.27 14.73
CA ALA A 234 7.72 -17.81 13.64
C ALA A 234 8.18 -18.34 12.27
N ALA A 235 9.49 -18.37 12.00
CA ALA A 235 10.03 -18.90 10.75
C ALA A 235 9.75 -20.39 10.57
N ARG A 236 9.88 -21.20 11.64
CA ARG A 236 9.55 -22.64 11.61
C ARG A 236 8.07 -22.88 11.35
N GLU A 237 7.20 -22.08 11.98
CA GLU A 237 5.76 -22.15 11.71
C GLU A 237 5.46 -21.81 10.25
N ALA A 238 5.99 -20.69 9.73
CA ALA A 238 5.80 -20.29 8.34
C ALA A 238 6.35 -21.31 7.34
N TRP A 239 7.52 -21.90 7.65
CA TRP A 239 8.15 -22.93 6.83
C TRP A 239 7.31 -24.21 6.75
N GLY A 240 6.81 -24.69 7.90
CA GLY A 240 5.92 -25.83 7.97
C GLY A 240 4.57 -25.56 7.30
N ASP A 241 4.02 -24.37 7.49
CA ASP A 241 2.75 -23.94 6.87
C ASP A 241 2.85 -23.85 5.35
N ALA A 242 4.02 -23.46 4.81
CA ALA A 242 4.31 -23.53 3.38
C ALA A 242 4.39 -24.95 2.83
N GLY A 243 4.39 -25.98 3.68
CA GLY A 243 4.50 -27.39 3.30
C GLY A 243 5.94 -27.90 3.15
N PHE A 244 6.92 -27.17 3.66
CA PHE A 244 8.31 -27.64 3.72
C PHE A 244 8.56 -28.46 5.00
N VAL A 245 9.58 -29.33 4.98
CA VAL A 245 9.86 -30.22 6.11
C VAL A 245 10.73 -29.53 7.16
N ALA A 246 10.56 -29.95 8.41
CA ALA A 246 11.19 -29.32 9.57
C ALA A 246 12.74 -29.34 9.57
N GLY A 247 13.36 -30.28 8.85
CA GLY A 247 14.82 -30.35 8.69
C GLY A 247 15.44 -29.30 7.76
N GLY A 248 14.69 -28.26 7.38
CA GLY A 248 15.17 -27.13 6.60
C GLY A 248 15.27 -27.41 5.10
N THR A 249 16.07 -26.61 4.41
CA THR A 249 16.22 -26.62 2.94
C THR A 249 16.62 -27.99 2.38
N ARG A 250 17.64 -28.61 2.99
CA ARG A 250 18.23 -29.87 2.53
C ARG A 250 17.23 -31.02 2.56
N GLU A 251 16.53 -31.20 3.69
CA GLU A 251 15.51 -32.25 3.81
C GLU A 251 14.26 -31.94 2.98
N SER A 252 14.00 -30.66 2.69
CA SER A 252 12.91 -30.22 1.80
C SER A 252 13.25 -30.39 0.31
N GLY A 253 14.45 -30.87 -0.03
CA GLY A 253 14.89 -31.02 -1.42
C GLY A 253 15.05 -29.69 -2.15
N LEU A 254 15.25 -28.59 -1.42
CA LEU A 254 15.43 -27.25 -1.98
C LEU A 254 16.91 -26.92 -2.12
N ASP A 255 17.24 -26.13 -3.13
CA ASP A 255 18.56 -25.51 -3.24
C ASP A 255 18.68 -24.37 -2.21
N PRO A 256 19.54 -24.49 -1.18
CA PRO A 256 19.68 -23.45 -0.15
C PRO A 256 20.22 -22.13 -0.70
N GLU A 257 20.89 -22.12 -1.88
CA GLU A 257 21.38 -20.90 -2.54
C GLU A 257 20.25 -20.08 -3.19
N ARG A 258 19.12 -20.74 -3.49
CA ARG A 258 17.93 -20.12 -4.09
C ARG A 258 16.93 -19.61 -3.05
N ILE A 259 17.31 -19.62 -1.77
CA ILE A 259 16.44 -19.24 -0.67
C ILE A 259 17.07 -18.05 0.07
N GLY A 260 16.23 -17.07 0.40
CA GLY A 260 16.64 -15.89 1.14
C GLY A 260 15.91 -15.69 2.46
N ILE A 261 16.49 -14.87 3.33
CA ILE A 261 15.86 -14.34 4.54
C ILE A 261 15.91 -12.81 4.47
N SER A 262 14.82 -12.16 4.87
CA SER A 262 14.75 -10.71 5.00
C SER A 262 13.87 -10.34 6.19
N LEU A 263 14.51 -10.10 7.33
CA LEU A 263 13.80 -9.74 8.56
C LEU A 263 14.10 -8.30 8.96
N GLY A 264 13.03 -7.60 9.32
CA GLY A 264 13.07 -6.26 9.88
C GLY A 264 13.26 -6.27 11.39
N THR A 265 14.01 -5.29 11.90
CA THR A 265 14.13 -5.01 13.33
C THR A 265 14.53 -3.55 13.55
N ILE A 266 14.34 -3.00 14.76
CA ILE A 266 14.95 -1.72 15.16
C ILE A 266 16.25 -1.99 15.90
N LEU A 267 16.18 -2.76 16.98
CA LEU A 267 17.32 -3.08 17.84
C LEU A 267 17.52 -4.60 17.97
N GLY A 268 16.50 -5.40 17.71
CA GLY A 268 16.43 -6.81 18.05
C GLY A 268 16.13 -6.97 19.52
N ASP A 269 17.16 -7.05 20.34
CA ASP A 269 17.06 -7.24 21.79
C ASP A 269 18.11 -6.37 22.50
N ALA A 270 17.65 -5.26 23.07
CA ALA A 270 18.51 -4.30 23.77
C ALA A 270 19.03 -4.84 25.11
N SER A 271 18.38 -5.86 25.70
CA SER A 271 18.70 -6.35 27.05
C SER A 271 20.10 -6.95 27.14
N ILE A 272 20.57 -7.56 26.05
CA ILE A 272 21.89 -8.18 25.96
C ILE A 272 23.00 -7.15 26.14
N LEU A 273 22.92 -6.04 25.40
CA LEU A 273 23.92 -4.97 25.47
C LEU A 273 23.89 -4.26 26.82
N VAL A 274 22.69 -3.91 27.31
CA VAL A 274 22.50 -3.24 28.60
C VAL A 274 23.01 -4.11 29.75
N GLY A 275 22.69 -5.40 29.74
CA GLY A 275 23.20 -6.34 30.74
C GLY A 275 24.72 -6.55 30.65
N GLY A 276 25.28 -6.51 29.44
CA GLY A 276 26.72 -6.54 29.19
C GLY A 276 27.44 -5.33 29.78
N ASP A 277 26.96 -4.12 29.49
CA ASP A 277 27.52 -2.87 30.03
C ASP A 277 27.42 -2.81 31.56
N ARG A 278 26.28 -3.23 32.13
CA ARG A 278 26.13 -3.32 33.60
C ARG A 278 27.19 -4.24 34.21
N LYS A 279 27.38 -5.44 33.65
CA LYS A 279 28.43 -6.38 34.13
C LYS A 279 29.84 -5.79 33.98
N LEU A 280 30.11 -5.07 32.89
CA LEU A 280 31.37 -4.39 32.67
C LEU A 280 31.65 -3.36 33.77
N ARG A 281 30.66 -2.54 34.13
CA ARG A 281 30.79 -1.50 35.18
C ARG A 281 30.93 -2.09 36.57
N ASP A 282 30.11 -3.09 36.89
CA ASP A 282 30.03 -3.63 38.26
C ASP A 282 31.19 -4.59 38.57
N LYS A 283 31.64 -5.37 37.57
CA LYS A 283 32.54 -6.52 37.77
C LYS A 283 33.77 -6.53 36.85
N GLY A 284 33.91 -5.51 36.00
CA GLY A 284 35.02 -5.38 35.06
C GLY A 284 34.87 -6.23 33.79
N PRO A 285 35.81 -6.10 32.84
CA PRO A 285 35.67 -6.67 31.48
C PRO A 285 35.60 -8.21 31.44
N ARG A 286 36.17 -8.91 32.43
CA ARG A 286 36.12 -10.38 32.49
C ARG A 286 34.73 -10.95 32.77
N ALA A 287 33.79 -10.13 33.25
CA ALA A 287 32.41 -10.55 33.53
C ALA A 287 31.47 -10.45 32.32
N VAL A 288 31.92 -9.80 31.23
CA VAL A 288 31.15 -9.66 30.00
C VAL A 288 31.15 -10.99 29.25
N SER A 289 29.98 -11.48 28.86
CA SER A 289 29.85 -12.73 28.11
C SER A 289 30.49 -12.58 26.73
N PRO A 290 31.23 -13.59 26.23
CA PRO A 290 31.72 -13.58 24.85
C PRO A 290 30.58 -13.60 23.82
N LEU A 291 29.36 -13.97 24.24
CA LEU A 291 28.18 -13.95 23.39
C LEU A 291 27.50 -12.57 23.30
N THR A 292 27.93 -11.57 24.09
CA THR A 292 27.27 -10.25 24.13
C THR A 292 27.21 -9.62 22.74
N THR A 293 28.35 -9.50 22.04
CA THR A 293 28.41 -8.94 20.69
C THR A 293 27.59 -9.72 19.66
N PRO A 294 27.80 -11.05 19.47
CA PRO A 294 27.03 -11.79 18.47
C PRO A 294 25.54 -11.91 18.80
N MET A 295 25.11 -11.65 20.03
CA MET A 295 23.69 -11.59 20.41
C MET A 295 23.10 -10.17 20.39
N THR A 296 23.89 -9.14 20.10
CA THR A 296 23.43 -7.73 20.05
C THR A 296 23.29 -7.21 18.62
N VAL A 297 23.99 -7.81 17.64
CA VAL A 297 23.91 -7.36 16.26
C VAL A 297 22.46 -7.43 15.75
N PRO A 298 21.91 -6.40 15.07
CA PRO A 298 20.54 -6.43 14.56
C PRO A 298 20.27 -7.64 13.65
N SER A 299 21.31 -8.14 12.97
CA SER A 299 21.20 -9.30 12.08
C SER A 299 21.01 -10.64 12.77
N GLN A 300 20.92 -10.68 14.10
CA GLN A 300 20.83 -11.91 14.87
C GLN A 300 19.65 -12.78 14.42
N ALA A 301 18.45 -12.20 14.35
CA ALA A 301 17.23 -12.90 13.96
C ALA A 301 17.39 -13.58 12.59
N SER A 302 17.80 -12.84 11.57
CA SER A 302 18.04 -13.39 10.23
C SER A 302 19.12 -14.48 10.24
N SER A 303 20.19 -14.28 11.02
CA SER A 303 21.30 -15.24 11.12
C SER A 303 20.85 -16.55 11.77
N GLN A 304 20.02 -16.51 12.81
CA GLN A 304 19.56 -17.72 13.48
C GLN A 304 18.55 -18.49 12.64
N VAL A 305 17.67 -17.81 11.91
CA VAL A 305 16.78 -18.49 10.95
C VAL A 305 17.60 -19.15 9.83
N SER A 306 18.65 -18.50 9.35
CA SER A 306 19.58 -19.08 8.36
C SER A 306 20.27 -20.34 8.88
N LEU A 307 20.78 -20.30 10.11
CA LEU A 307 21.41 -21.45 10.76
C LEU A 307 20.41 -22.58 11.03
N ASP A 308 19.19 -22.24 11.42
CA ASP A 308 18.14 -23.19 11.79
C ASP A 308 17.63 -23.99 10.58
N LEU A 309 17.37 -23.31 9.46
CA LEU A 309 16.82 -23.91 8.25
C LEU A 309 17.87 -24.25 7.19
N HIS A 310 19.15 -23.98 7.46
CA HIS A 310 20.28 -24.14 6.52
C HIS A 310 20.07 -23.36 5.20
N ILE A 311 19.91 -22.05 5.29
CA ILE A 311 19.73 -21.16 4.13
C ILE A 311 21.05 -20.47 3.82
N THR A 312 21.61 -20.69 2.63
CA THR A 312 22.94 -20.19 2.21
C THR A 312 22.88 -19.12 1.12
N GLY A 313 21.72 -18.90 0.48
CA GLY A 313 21.53 -17.91 -0.56
C GLY A 313 21.75 -16.49 -0.06
N GLU A 314 20.90 -16.01 0.84
CA GLU A 314 21.13 -14.73 1.52
C GLU A 314 20.38 -14.59 2.84
N ALA A 315 20.99 -13.89 3.81
CA ALA A 315 20.37 -13.50 5.06
C ALA A 315 20.51 -11.99 5.27
N ARG A 316 19.43 -11.25 4.99
CA ARG A 316 19.37 -9.79 5.10
C ARG A 316 18.60 -9.34 6.33
N THR A 317 18.98 -8.18 6.83
CA THR A 317 18.31 -7.49 7.92
C THR A 317 18.05 -6.05 7.52
N VAL A 318 16.81 -5.59 7.73
CA VAL A 318 16.38 -4.24 7.38
C VAL A 318 16.08 -3.45 8.64
N THR A 319 16.57 -2.22 8.71
CA THR A 319 16.38 -1.29 9.84
C THR A 319 15.85 0.04 9.32
N ALA A 320 14.55 0.25 9.47
CA ALA A 320 13.78 1.43 9.09
C ALA A 320 12.75 1.78 10.18
N ALA A 321 13.18 1.75 11.44
CA ALA A 321 12.32 1.91 12.61
C ALA A 321 11.07 1.00 12.55
N CYS A 322 9.88 1.55 12.75
CA CYS A 322 8.62 0.79 12.74
C CYS A 322 8.25 0.24 11.36
N ALA A 323 8.87 0.74 10.29
CA ALA A 323 8.67 0.26 8.92
C ALA A 323 9.55 -0.95 8.56
N SER A 324 10.50 -1.35 9.41
CA SER A 324 11.50 -2.39 9.12
C SER A 324 10.90 -3.68 8.57
N GLY A 325 9.87 -4.24 9.19
CA GLY A 325 9.26 -5.51 8.76
C GLY A 325 8.60 -5.41 7.38
N THR A 326 7.93 -4.30 7.11
CA THR A 326 7.24 -4.01 5.84
C THR A 326 8.26 -3.82 4.72
N GLU A 327 9.34 -3.06 4.96
CA GLU A 327 10.44 -2.91 4.00
C GLU A 327 11.19 -4.24 3.75
N ALA A 328 11.34 -5.07 4.78
CA ALA A 328 11.97 -6.38 4.66
C ALA A 328 11.15 -7.32 3.76
N ILE A 329 9.82 -7.29 3.87
CA ILE A 329 8.91 -8.01 2.96
C ILE A 329 8.99 -7.44 1.55
N GLY A 330 8.85 -6.12 1.39
CA GLY A 330 8.89 -5.46 0.07
C GLY A 330 10.18 -5.73 -0.71
N SER A 331 11.33 -5.59 -0.06
CA SER A 331 12.63 -5.90 -0.67
C SER A 331 12.83 -7.40 -0.97
N ALA A 332 12.08 -8.30 -0.32
CA ALA A 332 12.06 -9.72 -0.68
C ALA A 332 11.21 -10.01 -1.92
N ILE A 333 10.08 -9.31 -2.07
CA ILE A 333 9.24 -9.38 -3.28
C ILE A 333 10.10 -9.08 -4.52
N ASP A 334 10.85 -7.99 -4.53
CA ASP A 334 11.67 -7.61 -5.68
C ASP A 334 12.77 -8.63 -6.01
N ARG A 335 13.42 -9.20 -4.99
CA ARG A 335 14.46 -10.23 -5.23
C ARG A 335 13.89 -11.49 -5.88
N ILE A 336 12.67 -11.89 -5.54
CA ILE A 336 11.97 -12.99 -6.21
C ILE A 336 11.53 -12.58 -7.62
N ARG A 337 10.92 -11.40 -7.79
CA ARG A 337 10.51 -10.85 -9.10
C ARG A 337 11.64 -10.84 -10.12
N TYR A 338 12.84 -10.45 -9.69
CA TYR A 338 14.05 -10.41 -10.51
C TYR A 338 14.84 -11.74 -10.57
N GLY A 339 14.29 -12.84 -10.03
CA GLY A 339 14.86 -14.18 -10.13
C GLY A 339 16.14 -14.40 -9.34
N ARG A 340 16.47 -13.54 -8.37
CA ARG A 340 17.65 -13.67 -7.50
C ARG A 340 17.53 -14.86 -6.56
N ILE A 341 16.32 -15.10 -6.05
CA ILE A 341 15.91 -16.23 -5.22
C ILE A 341 14.52 -16.70 -5.66
N ASP A 342 14.16 -17.94 -5.30
CA ASP A 342 12.85 -18.54 -5.58
C ASP A 342 11.91 -18.46 -4.38
N VAL A 343 12.46 -18.53 -3.16
CA VAL A 343 11.73 -18.51 -1.89
C VAL A 343 12.39 -17.54 -0.92
N ALA A 344 11.60 -16.79 -0.15
CA ALA A 344 12.10 -15.95 0.93
C ALA A 344 11.27 -16.11 2.21
N LEU A 345 11.94 -16.23 3.36
CA LEU A 345 11.30 -15.94 4.65
C LEU A 345 11.44 -14.44 4.93
N ALA A 346 10.32 -13.72 4.95
CA ALA A 346 10.31 -12.27 5.07
C ALA A 346 9.33 -11.77 6.13
N GLY A 347 9.71 -10.74 6.89
CA GLY A 347 8.90 -10.25 8.00
C GLY A 347 9.71 -9.42 9.00
N GLY A 348 9.48 -9.59 10.29
CA GLY A 348 10.26 -8.89 11.32
C GLY A 348 10.17 -9.52 12.71
N ALA A 349 11.12 -9.19 13.57
CA ALA A 349 11.20 -9.66 14.95
C ALA A 349 11.80 -8.59 15.88
N GLU A 350 11.22 -8.45 17.08
CA GLU A 350 11.62 -7.45 18.05
C GLU A 350 11.32 -7.90 19.48
N ALA A 351 12.23 -7.60 20.41
CA ALA A 351 12.11 -7.85 21.84
C ALA A 351 12.64 -6.65 22.65
N VAL A 352 11.93 -5.52 22.55
CA VAL A 352 12.37 -4.23 23.15
C VAL A 352 11.56 -3.79 24.36
N VAL A 353 10.75 -4.68 24.93
CA VAL A 353 10.09 -4.44 26.22
C VAL A 353 11.10 -4.64 27.35
N THR A 354 11.96 -3.63 27.54
CA THR A 354 13.02 -3.63 28.55
C THR A 354 12.96 -2.34 29.37
N PRO A 355 13.45 -2.30 30.62
CA PRO A 355 13.37 -1.10 31.45
C PRO A 355 13.96 0.15 30.79
N ALA A 356 15.13 0.01 30.16
CA ALA A 356 15.82 1.12 29.50
C ALA A 356 15.02 1.70 28.33
N ILE A 357 14.42 0.84 27.51
CA ILE A 357 13.63 1.27 26.34
C ILE A 357 12.28 1.85 26.79
N MET A 358 11.62 1.22 27.76
CA MET A 358 10.38 1.73 28.34
C MET A 358 10.59 3.13 28.96
N ALA A 359 11.66 3.31 29.73
CA ALA A 359 12.04 4.62 30.28
C ALA A 359 12.30 5.66 29.20
N SER A 360 13.00 5.28 28.12
CA SER A 360 13.33 6.18 27.01
C SER A 360 12.08 6.65 26.26
N PHE A 361 11.16 5.74 25.93
CA PHE A 361 9.90 6.11 25.29
C PHE A 361 8.98 6.92 26.21
N ALA A 362 8.94 6.60 27.49
CA ALA A 362 8.19 7.40 28.47
C ALA A 362 8.76 8.83 28.61
N ALA A 363 10.09 8.98 28.62
CA ALA A 363 10.74 10.30 28.66
C ALA A 363 10.40 11.15 27.42
N MET A 364 10.23 10.51 26.26
CA MET A 364 9.75 11.17 25.03
C MET A 364 8.24 11.44 25.03
N ARG A 365 7.49 10.99 26.05
CA ARG A 365 6.02 11.05 26.12
C ARG A 365 5.33 10.38 24.94
N ALA A 366 5.94 9.32 24.41
CA ALA A 366 5.41 8.58 23.27
C ALA A 366 4.50 7.41 23.70
N LEU A 367 4.62 6.96 24.96
CA LEU A 367 3.81 5.86 25.50
C LEU A 367 2.48 6.36 26.06
N SER A 368 1.43 5.55 25.86
CA SER A 368 0.18 5.72 26.60
C SER A 368 0.41 5.61 28.10
N THR A 369 -0.28 6.45 28.86
CA THR A 369 -0.23 6.44 30.33
C THR A 369 -1.36 5.61 30.95
N ARG A 370 -2.18 4.97 30.12
CA ARG A 370 -3.33 4.18 30.56
C ARG A 370 -2.90 2.85 31.16
N GLY A 371 -3.50 2.49 32.28
CA GLY A 371 -3.39 1.15 32.86
C GLY A 371 -4.26 0.14 32.12
N VAL A 372 -4.05 -1.14 32.43
CA VAL A 372 -4.97 -2.20 31.99
C VAL A 372 -6.26 -2.10 32.81
N VAL A 373 -7.40 -2.01 32.13
CA VAL A 373 -8.74 -2.02 32.74
C VAL A 373 -9.49 -3.21 32.18
N ASP A 374 -10.22 -3.94 33.03
CA ASP A 374 -10.92 -5.17 32.64
C ASP A 374 -11.75 -4.99 31.36
N GLY A 375 -11.41 -5.78 30.35
CA GLY A 375 -12.13 -5.84 29.07
C GLY A 375 -11.84 -4.70 28.08
N SER A 376 -10.94 -3.75 28.39
CA SER A 376 -10.59 -2.67 27.48
C SER A 376 -9.08 -2.55 27.27
N SER A 377 -8.66 -2.54 26.00
CA SER A 377 -7.25 -2.32 25.66
C SER A 377 -6.81 -0.91 26.02
N PRO A 378 -5.63 -0.73 26.68
CA PRO A 378 -5.05 0.60 26.89
C PRO A 378 -4.53 1.23 25.59
N SER A 379 -4.32 0.42 24.54
CA SER A 379 -4.00 0.92 23.20
C SER A 379 -5.30 1.26 22.48
N ARG A 380 -5.51 2.54 22.17
CA ARG A 380 -6.78 3.04 21.58
C ARG A 380 -6.55 3.72 20.21
N PRO A 381 -6.09 3.00 19.17
CA PRO A 381 -5.91 3.59 17.85
C PRO A 381 -7.18 4.28 17.37
N PHE A 382 -7.05 5.46 16.77
CA PHE A 382 -8.15 6.29 16.28
C PHE A 382 -9.15 6.81 17.34
N GLY A 383 -8.99 6.47 18.63
CA GLY A 383 -9.89 6.94 19.69
C GLY A 383 -9.73 8.43 20.00
N LYS A 384 -10.82 9.12 20.38
CA LYS A 384 -10.85 10.55 20.80
C LYS A 384 -9.86 10.88 21.91
N ASP A 385 -9.56 9.90 22.73
CA ASP A 385 -8.79 10.02 23.96
C ASP A 385 -7.46 9.24 23.90
N ARG A 386 -6.98 8.91 22.69
CA ARG A 386 -5.67 8.30 22.45
C ARG A 386 -4.54 9.23 22.92
N ASP A 387 -3.57 8.68 23.64
CA ASP A 387 -2.52 9.46 24.34
C ASP A 387 -1.10 8.96 24.08
N GLY A 388 -0.92 8.01 23.17
CA GLY A 388 0.38 7.41 22.87
C GLY A 388 0.27 5.92 22.55
N PHE A 389 1.37 5.33 22.09
CA PHE A 389 1.38 3.90 21.77
C PHE A 389 1.63 3.05 23.01
N VAL A 390 1.17 1.81 23.01
CA VAL A 390 1.60 0.80 23.98
C VAL A 390 2.75 0.01 23.36
N ASN A 391 3.91 -0.08 24.00
CA ASN A 391 5.04 -0.82 23.44
C ASN A 391 4.77 -2.33 23.40
N GLY A 392 5.40 -3.06 22.48
CA GLY A 392 5.24 -4.52 22.41
C GLY A 392 6.42 -5.25 21.77
N GLU A 393 6.33 -6.59 21.79
CA GLU A 393 7.34 -7.51 21.27
C GLU A 393 6.70 -8.71 20.54
N GLY A 394 7.48 -9.35 19.67
CA GLY A 394 7.04 -10.52 18.92
C GLY A 394 7.76 -10.68 17.59
N ALA A 395 7.21 -11.54 16.72
CA ALA A 395 7.66 -11.75 15.36
C ALA A 395 6.51 -12.14 14.44
N GLY A 396 6.59 -11.75 13.18
CA GLY A 396 5.72 -12.21 12.10
C GLY A 396 6.54 -12.50 10.86
N VAL A 397 6.32 -13.65 10.23
CA VAL A 397 7.09 -14.14 9.08
C VAL A 397 6.15 -14.69 8.02
N LEU A 398 6.39 -14.31 6.78
CA LEU A 398 5.77 -14.86 5.58
C LEU A 398 6.79 -15.74 4.84
N VAL A 399 6.34 -16.82 4.22
CA VAL A 399 7.05 -17.47 3.13
C VAL A 399 6.53 -16.87 1.83
N LEU A 400 7.39 -16.08 1.18
CA LEU A 400 7.20 -15.57 -0.17
C LEU A 400 7.82 -16.52 -1.17
N GLU A 401 7.17 -16.74 -2.30
CA GLU A 401 7.59 -17.74 -3.27
C GLU A 401 7.27 -17.29 -4.70
N ALA A 402 8.15 -17.62 -5.65
CA ALA A 402 7.84 -17.45 -7.07
C ALA A 402 6.61 -18.30 -7.42
N GLU A 403 5.61 -17.72 -8.08
CA GLU A 403 4.33 -18.39 -8.34
C GLU A 403 4.51 -19.71 -9.08
N GLU A 404 5.37 -19.76 -10.09
CA GLU A 404 5.64 -20.99 -10.84
C GLU A 404 6.33 -22.07 -9.98
N HIS A 405 7.16 -21.67 -9.01
CA HIS A 405 7.80 -22.58 -8.07
C HIS A 405 6.75 -23.16 -7.10
N ALA A 406 5.88 -22.29 -6.55
CA ALA A 406 4.76 -22.68 -5.72
C ALA A 406 3.81 -23.64 -6.45
N ARG A 407 3.45 -23.33 -7.70
CA ARG A 407 2.57 -24.17 -8.53
C ARG A 407 3.22 -25.51 -8.88
N ALA A 408 4.51 -25.54 -9.21
CA ALA A 408 5.22 -26.78 -9.56
C ALA A 408 5.22 -27.81 -8.42
N ARG A 409 5.26 -27.36 -7.16
CA ARG A 409 5.18 -28.24 -5.98
C ARG A 409 3.77 -28.41 -5.40
N GLY A 410 2.75 -27.84 -6.04
CA GLY A 410 1.36 -27.92 -5.56
C GLY A 410 1.11 -27.18 -4.23
N ALA A 411 1.84 -26.09 -3.98
CA ALA A 411 1.71 -25.30 -2.76
C ALA A 411 0.32 -24.66 -2.64
N ARG A 412 -0.17 -24.53 -1.41
CA ARG A 412 -1.26 -23.59 -1.12
C ARG A 412 -0.76 -22.16 -1.35
N ILE A 413 -1.58 -21.35 -2.01
CA ILE A 413 -1.33 -19.92 -2.18
C ILE A 413 -2.40 -19.16 -1.39
N TYR A 414 -1.99 -18.38 -0.40
CA TYR A 414 -2.90 -17.54 0.38
C TYR A 414 -3.34 -16.30 -0.39
N CYS A 415 -2.37 -15.60 -0.97
CA CYS A 415 -2.56 -14.37 -1.72
C CYS A 415 -1.34 -14.11 -2.61
N GLU A 416 -1.44 -13.13 -3.50
CA GLU A 416 -0.29 -12.58 -4.22
C GLU A 416 0.30 -11.41 -3.41
N ALA A 417 1.63 -11.38 -3.28
CA ALA A 417 2.36 -10.24 -2.75
C ALA A 417 2.55 -9.23 -3.90
N ALA A 418 1.46 -8.53 -4.23
CA ALA A 418 1.28 -7.88 -5.51
C ALA A 418 2.15 -6.65 -5.70
N GLY A 419 2.39 -5.86 -4.66
CA GLY A 419 3.29 -4.72 -4.74
C GLY A 419 3.63 -4.08 -3.40
N TRP A 420 4.51 -3.08 -3.45
CA TRP A 420 4.92 -2.32 -2.28
C TRP A 420 5.37 -0.91 -2.66
N GLY A 421 5.38 0.00 -1.68
CA GLY A 421 5.67 1.41 -1.91
C GLY A 421 6.39 2.03 -0.73
N LEU A 422 7.40 2.84 -1.05
CA LEU A 422 8.16 3.62 -0.07
C LEU A 422 8.01 5.11 -0.30
N SER A 423 8.14 5.88 0.76
CA SER A 423 8.45 7.31 0.70
C SER A 423 9.22 7.72 1.96
N ALA A 424 9.74 8.94 1.96
CA ALA A 424 10.37 9.55 3.13
C ALA A 424 9.76 10.93 3.37
N ASP A 425 9.42 11.25 4.61
CA ASP A 425 8.82 12.56 4.94
C ASP A 425 9.84 13.69 4.85
N ALA A 426 11.11 13.43 5.20
CA ALA A 426 12.15 14.46 5.34
C ALA A 426 11.71 15.66 6.21
N HIS A 427 10.90 15.38 7.24
CA HIS A 427 10.23 16.40 8.06
C HIS A 427 10.81 16.52 9.47
N HIS A 428 10.72 15.45 10.27
CA HIS A 428 11.18 15.43 11.66
C HIS A 428 11.68 14.03 12.05
N MET A 429 12.53 13.95 13.07
CA MET A 429 13.12 12.68 13.50
C MET A 429 12.11 11.71 14.12
N ALA A 430 11.00 12.21 14.68
CA ALA A 430 10.01 11.38 15.38
C ALA A 430 8.56 11.72 15.04
N ALA A 431 8.29 12.93 14.56
CA ALA A 431 6.94 13.40 14.26
C ALA A 431 6.69 13.17 12.76
N PRO A 432 5.50 12.70 12.36
CA PRO A 432 5.16 12.57 10.95
C PRO A 432 5.03 13.95 10.30
N ASP A 433 5.14 14.02 8.98
CA ASP A 433 4.66 15.20 8.25
C ASP A 433 3.14 15.36 8.47
N PRO A 434 2.66 16.46 9.08
CA PRO A 434 1.23 16.64 9.38
C PRO A 434 0.35 16.72 8.13
N SER A 435 0.92 16.99 6.95
CA SER A 435 0.19 16.95 5.68
C SER A 435 -0.16 15.52 5.24
N GLY A 436 0.55 14.51 5.75
CA GLY A 436 0.42 13.12 5.31
C GLY A 436 0.89 12.87 3.87
N ALA A 437 1.59 13.81 3.23
CA ALA A 437 1.99 13.70 1.83
C ALA A 437 2.92 12.49 1.56
N GLY A 438 3.86 12.22 2.47
CA GLY A 438 4.73 11.04 2.41
C GLY A 438 3.92 9.75 2.49
N VAL A 439 3.04 9.61 3.47
CA VAL A 439 2.13 8.46 3.60
C VAL A 439 1.32 8.24 2.33
N ALA A 440 0.67 9.30 1.82
CA ALA A 440 -0.15 9.21 0.60
C ALA A 440 0.68 8.78 -0.62
N LEU A 441 1.92 9.22 -0.73
CA LEU A 441 2.84 8.80 -1.78
C LEU A 441 3.21 7.31 -1.68
N ALA A 442 3.48 6.81 -0.47
CA ALA A 442 3.80 5.39 -0.27
C ALA A 442 2.61 4.48 -0.63
N VAL A 443 1.40 4.87 -0.22
CA VAL A 443 0.15 4.17 -0.58
C VAL A 443 -0.04 4.13 -2.11
N ARG A 444 0.05 5.29 -2.79
CA ARG A 444 -0.08 5.35 -4.25
C ARG A 444 0.98 4.51 -4.97
N ARG A 445 2.22 4.50 -4.47
CA ARG A 445 3.30 3.69 -5.02
C ARG A 445 3.03 2.20 -4.87
N ALA A 446 2.55 1.74 -3.71
CA ALA A 446 2.23 0.33 -3.48
C ALA A 446 1.10 -0.17 -4.39
N VAL A 447 0.03 0.62 -4.51
CA VAL A 447 -1.10 0.30 -5.40
C VAL A 447 -0.65 0.24 -6.87
N ARG A 448 0.16 1.22 -7.29
CA ARG A 448 0.71 1.26 -8.66
C ARG A 448 1.67 0.10 -8.93
N ASP A 449 2.55 -0.23 -7.98
CA ASP A 449 3.49 -1.35 -8.10
C ASP A 449 2.75 -2.69 -8.17
N ALA A 450 1.59 -2.79 -7.53
CA ALA A 450 0.68 -3.93 -7.71
C ALA A 450 0.01 -3.99 -9.09
N GLY A 451 0.17 -2.98 -9.95
CA GLY A 451 -0.59 -2.84 -11.19
C GLY A 451 -2.08 -2.66 -10.94
N GLY A 452 -2.45 -2.13 -9.78
CA GLY A 452 -3.84 -1.85 -9.40
C GLY A 452 -4.17 -0.36 -9.41
N HIS A 453 -5.44 -0.08 -9.18
CA HIS A 453 -5.96 1.27 -8.95
C HIS A 453 -6.44 1.40 -7.51
N VAL A 454 -6.57 2.63 -7.04
CA VAL A 454 -7.12 2.93 -5.70
C VAL A 454 -8.53 2.33 -5.53
N ALA A 455 -9.28 2.17 -6.63
CA ALA A 455 -10.58 1.50 -6.67
C ALA A 455 -10.49 0.00 -6.31
N ASP A 456 -9.37 -0.67 -6.57
CA ASP A 456 -9.21 -2.10 -6.29
C ASP A 456 -8.96 -2.38 -4.79
N VAL A 457 -8.69 -1.36 -3.98
CA VAL A 457 -8.44 -1.50 -2.54
C VAL A 457 -9.74 -1.75 -1.79
N VAL A 458 -9.81 -2.86 -1.06
CA VAL A 458 -10.96 -3.31 -0.27
C VAL A 458 -10.71 -3.29 1.24
N HIS A 459 -9.47 -3.11 1.68
CA HIS A 459 -9.13 -3.03 3.09
C HIS A 459 -7.78 -2.34 3.32
N VAL A 460 -7.65 -1.65 4.46
CA VAL A 460 -6.39 -1.15 4.99
C VAL A 460 -6.19 -1.66 6.41
N ASN A 461 -5.11 -2.39 6.64
CA ASN A 461 -4.54 -2.58 7.97
C ASN A 461 -3.60 -1.40 8.24
N ALA A 462 -4.07 -0.47 9.06
CA ALA A 462 -3.44 0.81 9.30
C ALA A 462 -2.21 0.71 10.21
N HIS A 463 -1.33 1.70 10.09
CA HIS A 463 -0.21 1.83 11.01
C HIS A 463 -0.66 2.29 12.40
N ALA A 464 -1.57 3.26 12.49
CA ALA A 464 -2.34 3.70 13.65
C ALA A 464 -1.80 3.24 15.02
N THR A 465 -0.84 4.00 15.53
CA THR A 465 -0.11 3.66 16.75
C THR A 465 -0.83 4.10 18.02
N ALA A 466 -2.02 4.70 17.91
CA ALA A 466 -2.71 5.40 19.00
C ALA A 466 -1.97 6.69 19.44
N THR A 467 -1.10 7.22 18.58
CA THR A 467 -0.52 8.56 18.77
C THR A 467 -1.42 9.59 18.10
N VAL A 468 -1.55 10.78 18.70
CA VAL A 468 -2.44 11.82 18.17
C VAL A 468 -2.04 12.23 16.76
N GLU A 469 -0.76 12.59 16.58
CA GLU A 469 -0.22 13.07 15.30
C GLU A 469 -0.17 11.97 14.24
N GLY A 470 0.30 10.77 14.60
CA GLY A 470 0.45 9.64 13.67
C GLY A 470 -0.89 9.20 13.09
N ASP A 471 -1.89 8.98 13.95
CA ASP A 471 -3.21 8.54 13.53
C ASP A 471 -3.92 9.61 12.67
N LEU A 472 -3.76 10.90 12.98
CA LEU A 472 -4.32 12.00 12.17
C LEU A 472 -3.63 12.12 10.80
N ALA A 473 -2.30 12.01 10.76
CA ALA A 473 -1.53 12.09 9.52
C ALA A 473 -1.87 10.92 8.59
N GLU A 474 -1.95 9.69 9.12
CA GLU A 474 -2.39 8.53 8.35
C GLU A 474 -3.83 8.70 7.86
N ALA A 475 -4.76 9.12 8.73
CA ALA A 475 -6.15 9.32 8.34
C ALA A 475 -6.32 10.38 7.25
N GLY A 476 -5.63 11.52 7.38
CA GLY A 476 -5.60 12.57 6.37
C GLY A 476 -5.07 12.06 5.03
N ALA A 477 -3.99 11.29 5.05
CA ALA A 477 -3.40 10.71 3.86
C ALA A 477 -4.32 9.69 3.18
N LEU A 478 -4.96 8.80 3.95
CA LEU A 478 -5.89 7.80 3.41
C LEU A 478 -7.13 8.48 2.82
N ARG A 479 -7.69 9.51 3.46
CA ARG A 479 -8.78 10.31 2.86
C ARG A 479 -8.35 11.01 1.58
N ALA A 480 -7.14 11.55 1.53
CA ALA A 480 -6.60 12.18 0.32
C ALA A 480 -6.41 11.17 -0.83
N VAL A 481 -6.07 9.91 -0.53
CA VAL A 481 -5.92 8.86 -1.55
C VAL A 481 -7.26 8.29 -1.98
N PHE A 482 -8.13 7.92 -1.04
CA PHE A 482 -9.39 7.20 -1.30
C PHE A 482 -10.59 8.12 -1.59
N GLY A 483 -10.47 9.42 -1.32
CA GLY A 483 -11.55 10.37 -1.49
C GLY A 483 -12.75 10.03 -0.61
N ARG A 484 -13.94 9.91 -1.21
CA ARG A 484 -15.21 9.65 -0.50
C ARG A 484 -15.46 8.17 -0.20
N ARG A 485 -14.54 7.26 -0.53
CA ARG A 485 -14.75 5.83 -0.26
C ARG A 485 -14.61 5.53 1.22
N ASN A 486 -15.56 4.74 1.70
CA ASN A 486 -15.48 4.07 2.99
C ASN A 486 -14.78 2.72 2.81
N VAL A 487 -13.45 2.74 2.70
CA VAL A 487 -12.64 1.50 2.71
C VAL A 487 -12.52 1.04 4.17
N PRO A 488 -12.83 -0.23 4.50
CA PRO A 488 -12.62 -0.77 5.83
C PRO A 488 -11.20 -0.59 6.32
N VAL A 489 -11.04 0.06 7.48
CA VAL A 489 -9.76 0.22 8.15
C VAL A 489 -9.75 -0.53 9.48
N THR A 490 -8.69 -1.28 9.74
CA THR A 490 -8.44 -1.89 11.05
C THR A 490 -7.08 -1.46 11.59
N ALA A 491 -6.91 -1.43 12.91
CA ALA A 491 -5.66 -1.15 13.58
C ALA A 491 -5.38 -2.21 14.64
N ILE A 492 -4.70 -3.29 14.26
CA ILE A 492 -4.49 -4.44 15.15
C ILE A 492 -3.53 -4.16 16.33
N LYS A 493 -2.87 -2.99 16.34
CA LYS A 493 -2.08 -2.52 17.49
C LYS A 493 -2.92 -2.27 18.74
N GLY A 494 -4.26 -2.16 18.61
CA GLY A 494 -5.17 -2.23 19.75
C GLY A 494 -5.08 -3.58 20.48
N HIS A 495 -4.89 -4.69 19.76
CA HIS A 495 -4.78 -6.03 20.35
C HIS A 495 -3.38 -6.30 20.91
N LEU A 496 -2.35 -5.86 20.19
CA LEU A 496 -0.98 -6.33 20.38
C LEU A 496 -0.08 -5.30 21.07
N GLY A 497 -0.47 -4.03 21.10
CA GLY A 497 0.49 -2.93 21.21
C GLY A 497 1.32 -2.79 19.92
N HIS A 498 2.31 -1.91 19.96
CA HIS A 498 3.18 -1.61 18.84
C HIS A 498 4.47 -2.43 18.92
N LEU A 499 4.53 -3.50 18.12
CA LEU A 499 5.66 -4.44 18.00
C LEU A 499 6.89 -3.88 17.26
N GLN A 500 6.99 -2.56 17.12
CA GLN A 500 8.15 -1.87 16.55
C GLN A 500 8.56 -2.47 15.19
N GLY A 501 9.82 -2.92 15.02
CA GLY A 501 10.30 -3.49 13.76
C GLY A 501 9.63 -4.80 13.34
N ALA A 502 8.95 -5.50 14.27
CA ALA A 502 8.17 -6.70 13.98
C ALA A 502 6.72 -6.40 13.56
N ALA A 503 6.21 -5.18 13.79
CA ALA A 503 4.82 -4.82 13.54
C ALA A 503 4.41 -5.11 12.09
N GLY A 504 5.21 -4.64 11.12
CA GLY A 504 4.93 -4.87 9.70
C GLY A 504 4.84 -6.35 9.29
N GLY A 505 5.62 -7.23 9.94
CA GLY A 505 5.54 -8.68 9.70
C GLY A 505 4.23 -9.29 10.21
N VAL A 506 3.85 -8.97 11.44
CA VAL A 506 2.61 -9.47 12.05
C VAL A 506 1.36 -8.89 11.38
N GLU A 507 1.42 -7.61 11.01
CA GLU A 507 0.37 -6.91 10.28
C GLU A 507 0.18 -7.44 8.86
N ALA A 508 1.27 -7.82 8.18
CA ALA A 508 1.18 -8.52 6.91
C ALA A 508 0.51 -9.90 7.08
N VAL A 509 0.88 -10.70 8.09
CA VAL A 509 0.22 -11.99 8.39
C VAL A 509 -1.29 -11.79 8.60
N ALA A 510 -1.70 -10.82 9.42
CA ALA A 510 -3.11 -10.53 9.65
C ALA A 510 -3.85 -10.07 8.39
N THR A 511 -3.18 -9.29 7.53
CA THR A 511 -3.73 -8.83 6.24
C THR A 511 -3.91 -9.98 5.26
N VAL A 512 -2.95 -10.92 5.20
CA VAL A 512 -3.08 -12.16 4.41
C VAL A 512 -4.29 -12.98 4.89
N LEU A 513 -4.45 -13.15 6.20
CA LEU A 513 -5.58 -13.89 6.78
C LEU A 513 -6.91 -13.19 6.52
N THR A 514 -6.94 -11.86 6.54
CA THR A 514 -8.11 -11.05 6.17
C THR A 514 -8.54 -11.32 4.73
N LEU A 515 -7.60 -11.34 3.78
CA LEU A 515 -7.87 -11.69 2.39
C LEU A 515 -8.32 -13.15 2.22
N HIS A 516 -7.67 -14.08 2.94
CA HIS A 516 -7.92 -15.51 2.84
C HIS A 516 -9.29 -15.92 3.42
N HIS A 517 -9.65 -15.38 4.59
CA HIS A 517 -10.91 -15.69 5.26
C HIS A 517 -12.06 -14.76 4.84
N GLY A 518 -11.76 -13.65 4.17
CA GLY A 518 -12.78 -12.67 3.77
C GLY A 518 -13.40 -11.92 4.95
N VAL A 519 -12.67 -11.75 6.05
CA VAL A 519 -13.15 -11.07 7.26
C VAL A 519 -12.08 -10.08 7.74
N VAL A 520 -12.48 -8.82 7.96
CA VAL A 520 -11.67 -7.77 8.56
C VAL A 520 -11.79 -7.84 10.09
N PRO A 521 -10.70 -7.98 10.85
CA PRO A 521 -10.75 -7.99 12.30
C PRO A 521 -11.10 -6.59 12.86
N PRO A 522 -11.74 -6.52 14.03
CA PRO A 522 -12.06 -5.25 14.67
C PRO A 522 -10.79 -4.53 15.17
N THR A 523 -10.90 -3.22 15.35
CA THR A 523 -10.00 -2.39 16.14
C THR A 523 -10.53 -2.37 17.56
N VAL A 524 -9.75 -2.89 18.52
CA VAL A 524 -10.14 -2.91 19.95
C VAL A 524 -9.58 -1.71 20.70
N GLY A 525 -10.10 -1.49 21.91
CA GLY A 525 -9.76 -0.32 22.73
C GLY A 525 -10.62 0.90 22.40
N VAL A 526 -11.34 0.91 21.29
CA VAL A 526 -12.26 1.98 20.89
C VAL A 526 -13.57 1.37 20.37
N GLY A 527 -14.72 1.93 20.75
CA GLY A 527 -16.01 1.60 20.15
C GLY A 527 -16.44 2.68 19.14
N ASP A 528 -17.49 2.43 18.36
CA ASP A 528 -17.95 3.35 17.30
C ASP A 528 -18.15 4.80 17.77
N ALA A 529 -18.71 5.01 18.97
CA ALA A 529 -18.95 6.34 19.52
C ALA A 529 -17.65 7.07 19.97
N ASP A 530 -16.59 6.29 20.25
CA ASP A 530 -15.32 6.76 20.78
C ASP A 530 -14.27 7.03 19.69
N VAL A 531 -14.54 6.64 18.44
CA VAL A 531 -13.69 7.00 17.29
C VAL A 531 -13.70 8.52 17.14
N ASP A 532 -12.51 9.10 16.96
CA ASP A 532 -12.32 10.54 16.76
C ASP A 532 -12.91 10.99 15.43
N ASP A 533 -13.84 11.94 15.48
CA ASP A 533 -14.52 12.49 14.30
C ASP A 533 -13.52 13.06 13.29
N ALA A 534 -12.35 13.54 13.75
CA ALA A 534 -11.26 14.02 12.89
C ALA A 534 -10.56 12.91 12.10
N ILE A 535 -10.76 11.63 12.45
CA ILE A 535 -10.25 10.47 11.71
C ILE A 535 -11.07 10.25 10.45
N GLY A 536 -12.39 10.44 10.45
CA GLY A 536 -13.21 10.41 9.23
C GLY A 536 -12.94 9.21 8.30
N LEU A 537 -12.60 8.05 8.87
CA LEU A 537 -12.39 6.78 8.19
C LEU A 537 -13.44 5.77 8.66
N ASP A 538 -13.70 4.75 7.85
CA ASP A 538 -14.55 3.61 8.20
C ASP A 538 -13.75 2.58 9.02
N VAL A 539 -13.52 2.92 10.29
CA VAL A 539 -12.80 2.07 11.25
C VAL A 539 -13.71 0.92 11.68
N VAL A 540 -13.26 -0.32 11.48
CA VAL A 540 -13.97 -1.51 11.97
C VAL A 540 -13.78 -1.58 13.47
N THR A 541 -14.85 -1.46 14.26
CA THR A 541 -14.82 -1.64 15.73
C THR A 541 -15.81 -2.72 16.17
N GLY A 542 -15.71 -3.15 17.44
CA GLY A 542 -16.62 -4.14 18.02
C GLY A 542 -16.37 -5.56 17.51
N VAL A 543 -17.01 -5.93 16.39
CA VAL A 543 -16.93 -7.28 15.80
C VAL A 543 -16.28 -7.24 14.42
N GLY A 544 -15.73 -8.37 13.99
CA GLY A 544 -15.20 -8.49 12.63
C GLY A 544 -16.28 -8.26 11.56
N ARG A 545 -15.85 -7.71 10.42
CA ARG A 545 -16.74 -7.35 9.30
C ARG A 545 -16.34 -8.10 8.03
N GLU A 546 -17.31 -8.52 7.22
CA GLU A 546 -17.04 -9.16 5.94
C GLU A 546 -16.24 -8.24 5.01
N LEU A 547 -15.25 -8.81 4.32
CA LEU A 547 -14.38 -8.08 3.41
C LEU A 547 -15.15 -7.74 2.12
N PRO A 548 -15.21 -6.47 1.69
CA PRO A 548 -15.94 -6.08 0.48
C PRO A 548 -15.48 -6.81 -0.78
N GLY A 549 -16.42 -7.14 -1.67
CA GLY A 549 -16.16 -7.83 -2.93
C GLY A 549 -15.79 -6.93 -4.13
N GLY A 550 -15.86 -5.60 -3.98
CA GLY A 550 -15.66 -4.63 -5.07
C GLY A 550 -14.21 -4.41 -5.52
N GLY A 551 -13.29 -5.31 -5.17
CA GLY A 551 -11.87 -5.23 -5.47
C GLY A 551 -11.08 -6.40 -4.87
N ASP A 552 -9.77 -6.44 -5.10
CA ASP A 552 -8.92 -7.57 -4.72
C ASP A 552 -7.68 -7.19 -3.88
N LEU A 553 -7.46 -5.89 -3.59
CA LEU A 553 -6.27 -5.42 -2.86
C LEU A 553 -6.56 -5.11 -1.38
N ALA A 554 -5.70 -5.57 -0.49
CA ALA A 554 -5.59 -5.08 0.88
C ALA A 554 -4.22 -4.45 1.11
N LEU A 555 -4.18 -3.35 1.86
CA LEU A 555 -2.96 -2.64 2.20
C LEU A 555 -2.54 -2.92 3.64
N SER A 556 -1.23 -3.01 3.88
CA SER A 556 -0.64 -3.04 5.22
C SER A 556 0.35 -1.89 5.36
N ASN A 557 0.04 -0.92 6.23
CA ASN A 557 0.78 0.33 6.37
C ASN A 557 1.77 0.29 7.53
N SER A 558 2.96 0.88 7.35
CA SER A 558 3.92 1.06 8.44
C SER A 558 4.71 2.35 8.27
N PHE A 559 4.64 3.23 9.29
CA PHE A 559 5.28 4.55 9.27
C PHE A 559 6.21 4.69 10.47
N GLY A 560 7.51 4.69 10.23
CA GLY A 560 8.54 4.69 11.26
C GLY A 560 9.11 6.07 11.55
N PHE A 561 9.68 6.20 12.75
CA PHE A 561 10.55 7.34 13.10
C PHE A 561 11.60 7.60 12.03
N GLY A 562 11.97 8.86 11.86
CA GLY A 562 12.79 9.34 10.74
C GLY A 562 11.99 9.60 9.46
N GLY A 563 10.67 9.41 9.49
CA GLY A 563 9.79 9.61 8.34
C GLY A 563 9.86 8.46 7.33
N HIS A 564 10.14 7.23 7.79
CA HIS A 564 10.19 6.04 6.93
C HIS A 564 8.77 5.53 6.65
N ASN A 565 8.26 5.71 5.42
CA ASN A 565 6.94 5.21 5.08
C ASN A 565 7.02 4.00 4.18
N ALA A 566 6.40 2.90 4.59
CA ALA A 566 6.32 1.67 3.81
C ALA A 566 4.88 1.14 3.78
N VAL A 567 4.46 0.67 2.61
CA VAL A 567 3.13 0.07 2.39
C VAL A 567 3.29 -1.20 1.57
N LEU A 568 2.66 -2.29 2.01
CA LEU A 568 2.47 -3.50 1.20
C LEU A 568 1.09 -3.49 0.57
N ALA A 569 0.99 -3.94 -0.67
CA ALA A 569 -0.26 -4.25 -1.36
C ALA A 569 -0.32 -5.76 -1.61
N LEU A 570 -1.26 -6.41 -0.90
CA LEU A 570 -1.51 -7.85 -1.00
C LEU A 570 -2.80 -8.07 -1.78
N ARG A 571 -2.83 -9.07 -2.65
CA ARG A 571 -3.94 -9.32 -3.56
C ARG A 571 -4.57 -10.68 -3.35
N ARG A 572 -5.89 -10.72 -3.21
CA ARG A 572 -6.66 -11.97 -3.16
C ARG A 572 -6.44 -12.78 -4.44
N VAL A 573 -6.11 -14.06 -4.30
CA VAL A 573 -6.14 -15.01 -5.42
C VAL A 573 -7.54 -15.63 -5.51
N GLY A 574 -8.06 -15.74 -6.73
CA GLY A 574 -9.38 -16.32 -7.00
C GLY A 574 -9.36 -17.83 -7.11
#